data_AF-A0A2R8FB30-F1
#
_entry.id   AF-A0A2R8FB30-F1
#
_cell.length_a   1.000
_cell.length_b   1.000
_cell.length_c   1.000
_cell.angle_alpha   90.00
_cell.angle_beta   90.00
_cell.angle_gamma   90.00
#
_symmetry.space_group_name_H-M   'P 1'
#
loop_
_entity.id
_entity.type
_entity.pdbx_description
1 polymer ?
#
loop_
_entity_poly.entity_id
_entity_poly.type
_entity_poly.pdbx_seq_one_letter_code
_entity_poly.pdbx_strand_id
1 'polypeptide(L)'
;MSKVVIVPQTVFQRSESPRFSKTLLIDNILLRIFLVFATACLAYMVFLVLPFGVACFVSVVFSLVSLGLLILSGMELMQYCRKPSLPLPIGFLKLLETFYPPSISRLAIQQKLNLEELHTIIESVRNMLSLEEALPSPLLKKVKDFNIKDLTKDLSHFHFPLVQLEDIMLAHCPLYWLHNFVQSAPKNIMLPLSHKEEGDLNYYWLGPLNSETRSQTIFDLAIYAISNEISEKQLKMLEAHLHKQVDAEGNESIHSWNSNLVRRTIKDLMCACKKYERNMPGSYNEQPIPNFTEEKVDSLLRFIIEKQFSFAQLKMISQLNFNHWQWLCSIDKAGASASQVASFAGFLLPFISNDFKSSEPYIQLALWEELQITLERYRGSGPVWNVGYVLCDLFSKRSETVRKKFGAANNERRLDSFLSKIKGT
;
A
#
# COMPACT_ATOMS: atom_id res chain seq x y z
N MET A 1 10.34 -19.91 -18.94
CA MET A 1 11.52 -19.33 -18.29
C MET A 1 11.10 -18.02 -17.63
N SER A 2 10.83 -18.06 -16.32
CA SER A 2 10.41 -16.89 -15.55
C SER A 2 11.62 -16.00 -15.30
N LYS A 3 11.63 -14.78 -15.85
CA LYS A 3 12.62 -13.77 -15.48
C LYS A 3 12.37 -13.43 -14.01
N VAL A 4 13.31 -13.81 -13.13
CA VAL A 4 13.34 -13.33 -11.75
C VAL A 4 13.47 -11.81 -11.81
N VAL A 5 12.35 -11.11 -11.64
CA VAL A 5 12.35 -9.66 -11.48
C VAL A 5 12.98 -9.39 -10.12
N ILE A 6 14.24 -8.95 -10.13
CA ILE A 6 14.90 -8.45 -8.93
C ILE A 6 14.19 -7.11 -8.61
N VAL A 7 13.14 -7.16 -7.81
CA VAL A 7 12.45 -5.95 -7.34
C VAL A 7 13.36 -5.28 -6.31
N PRO A 8 13.95 -4.12 -6.61
CA PRO A 8 14.76 -3.42 -5.64
C PRO A 8 13.82 -2.81 -4.61
N GLN A 9 14.00 -3.21 -3.36
CA GLN A 9 13.29 -2.62 -2.23
C GLN A 9 13.50 -1.10 -2.21
N THR A 10 12.47 -0.29 -2.29
CA THR A 10 12.65 1.17 -2.36
C THR A 10 11.69 1.95 -1.49
N VAL A 11 10.46 1.45 -1.26
CA VAL A 11 9.54 2.05 -0.27
C VAL A 11 10.17 2.05 1.12
N PHE A 12 10.83 0.95 1.48
CA PHE A 12 11.48 0.78 2.78
C PHE A 12 13.00 1.00 2.77
N GLN A 13 13.68 0.96 1.60
CA GLN A 13 15.11 1.31 1.57
C GLN A 13 15.29 2.80 1.86
N ARG A 14 16.20 3.09 2.78
CA ARG A 14 16.77 4.42 2.93
C ARG A 14 17.54 4.68 1.63
N SER A 15 16.96 5.43 0.69
CA SER A 15 17.65 5.83 -0.54
C SER A 15 19.03 6.37 -0.15
N GLU A 16 20.07 5.58 -0.38
CA GLU A 16 21.43 6.08 -0.30
C GLU A 16 21.57 7.03 -1.48
N SER A 17 21.75 8.32 -1.18
CA SER A 17 22.03 9.30 -2.22
C SER A 17 23.31 8.89 -2.97
N PRO A 18 23.41 9.18 -4.29
CA PRO A 18 24.63 8.93 -5.03
C PRO A 18 25.81 9.57 -4.31
N ARG A 19 26.81 8.76 -3.94
CA ARG A 19 28.00 9.18 -3.17
C ARG A 19 28.75 10.35 -3.84
N PHE A 20 28.55 10.54 -5.15
CA PHE A 20 29.18 11.57 -5.96
C PHE A 20 28.73 13.02 -5.67
N SER A 21 27.61 13.24 -4.96
CA SER A 21 27.17 14.61 -4.57
C SER A 21 27.56 15.01 -3.15
N LYS A 22 28.03 14.08 -2.32
CA LYS A 22 28.32 14.34 -0.91
C LYS A 22 29.61 15.12 -0.73
N THR A 23 30.64 14.81 -1.52
CA THR A 23 31.95 15.49 -1.48
C THR A 23 31.83 16.96 -1.83
N LEU A 24 31.25 17.29 -2.99
CA LEU A 24 31.05 18.68 -3.42
C LEU A 24 30.25 19.54 -2.44
N LEU A 25 29.23 18.96 -1.79
CA LEU A 25 28.40 19.68 -0.84
C LEU A 25 29.10 19.85 0.51
N ILE A 26 29.84 18.83 0.97
CA ILE A 26 30.69 18.92 2.16
C ILE A 26 31.82 19.94 1.94
N ASP A 27 32.44 19.93 0.76
CA ASP A 27 33.51 20.87 0.39
C ASP A 27 32.98 22.31 0.35
N ASN A 28 31.78 22.54 -0.21
CA ASN A 28 31.13 23.85 -0.22
C ASN A 28 30.74 24.34 1.19
N ILE A 29 30.27 23.44 2.06
CA ILE A 29 29.94 23.79 3.46
C ILE A 29 31.22 24.11 4.24
N LEU A 30 32.27 23.29 4.10
CA LEU A 30 33.57 23.51 4.74
C LEU A 30 34.21 24.82 4.27
N LEU A 31 34.16 25.12 2.97
CA LEU A 31 34.64 26.37 2.40
C LEU A 31 33.93 27.58 3.04
N ARG A 32 32.61 27.50 3.22
CA ARG A 32 31.82 28.61 3.81
C ARG A 32 32.08 28.78 5.31
N ILE A 33 32.25 27.69 6.06
CA ILE A 33 32.66 27.74 7.48
C ILE A 33 34.05 28.38 7.60
N PHE A 34 34.99 28.00 6.73
CA PHE A 34 36.31 28.61 6.67
C PHE A 34 36.24 30.11 6.33
N LEU A 35 35.37 30.50 5.40
CA LEU A 35 35.17 31.91 5.01
C LEU A 35 34.55 32.75 6.15
N VAL A 36 33.64 32.16 6.93
CA VAL A 36 33.10 32.76 8.17
C VAL A 36 34.21 32.97 9.21
N PHE A 37 35.10 31.99 9.37
CA PHE A 37 36.22 32.10 10.31
C PHE A 37 37.25 33.13 9.86
N ALA A 38 37.60 33.15 8.57
CA ALA A 38 38.53 34.11 7.98
C ALA A 38 38.00 35.56 8.07
N THR A 39 36.70 35.77 7.83
CA THR A 39 36.08 37.10 7.96
C THR A 39 36.04 37.57 9.42
N ALA A 40 35.79 36.66 10.37
CA ALA A 40 35.87 36.97 11.80
C ALA A 40 37.31 37.33 12.24
N CYS A 41 38.32 36.60 11.77
CA CYS A 41 39.72 36.93 12.04
C CYS A 41 40.13 38.28 11.44
N LEU A 42 39.71 38.58 10.20
CA LEU A 42 39.96 39.88 9.57
C LEU A 42 39.28 41.02 10.32
N ALA A 43 38.03 40.85 10.75
CA ALA A 43 37.31 41.84 11.55
C ALA A 43 38.03 42.11 12.88
N TYR A 44 38.54 41.06 13.54
CA TYR A 44 39.32 41.18 14.78
C TYR A 44 40.65 41.92 14.56
N MET A 45 41.38 41.60 13.48
CA MET A 45 42.63 42.29 13.15
C MET A 45 42.40 43.76 12.81
N VAL A 46 41.33 44.08 12.08
CA VAL A 46 40.89 45.47 11.80
C VAL A 46 40.57 46.20 13.10
N PHE A 47 39.90 45.54 14.05
CA PHE A 47 39.56 46.13 15.35
C PHE A 47 40.80 46.51 16.18
N LEU A 48 41.90 45.77 16.05
CA LEU A 48 43.15 46.06 16.75
C LEU A 48 43.94 47.23 16.17
N VAL A 49 43.77 47.55 14.89
CA VAL A 49 44.63 48.51 14.16
C VAL A 49 43.93 49.85 13.93
N LEU A 50 42.59 49.86 13.84
CA LEU A 50 41.84 51.06 13.46
C LEU A 50 41.26 51.82 14.68
N PRO A 51 41.06 53.15 14.57
CA PRO A 51 40.37 53.93 15.59
C PRO A 51 38.97 53.38 15.86
N PHE A 52 38.55 53.43 17.12
CA PHE A 52 37.33 52.78 17.63
C PHE A 52 36.08 53.01 16.76
N GLY A 53 35.85 54.25 16.28
CA GLY A 53 34.69 54.56 15.43
C GLY A 53 34.68 53.82 14.09
N VAL A 54 35.84 53.69 13.45
CA VAL A 54 35.99 52.99 12.16
C VAL A 54 35.97 51.48 12.38
N ALA A 55 36.61 51.01 13.44
CA ALA A 55 36.63 49.60 13.84
C ALA A 55 35.21 49.05 14.09
N CYS A 56 34.36 49.80 14.80
CA CYS A 56 32.97 49.41 15.05
C CYS A 56 32.16 49.29 13.75
N PHE A 57 32.28 50.26 12.84
CA PHE A 57 31.56 50.22 11.56
C PHE A 57 31.97 49.00 10.72
N VAL A 58 33.27 48.77 10.59
CA VAL A 58 33.80 47.65 9.80
C VAL A 58 33.43 46.30 10.43
N SER A 59 33.50 46.17 11.76
CA SER A 59 33.09 44.96 12.48
C SER A 59 31.62 44.62 12.28
N VAL A 60 30.73 45.62 12.28
CA VAL A 60 29.30 45.42 12.03
C VAL A 60 29.05 44.92 10.60
N VAL A 61 29.73 45.49 9.60
CA VAL A 61 29.61 45.06 8.20
C VAL A 61 30.07 43.61 8.02
N PHE A 62 31.25 43.25 8.56
CA PHE A 62 31.74 41.87 8.49
C PHE A 62 30.85 40.87 9.24
N SER A 63 30.28 41.27 10.38
CA SER A 63 29.34 40.43 11.14
C SER A 63 28.05 40.16 10.36
N LEU A 64 27.52 41.16 9.65
CA LEU A 64 26.34 41.00 8.79
C LEU A 64 26.63 40.09 7.59
N VAL A 65 27.79 40.23 6.96
CA VAL A 65 28.22 39.33 5.85
C VAL A 65 28.35 37.90 6.34
N SER A 66 28.97 37.69 7.50
CA SER A 66 29.14 36.38 8.12
C SER A 66 27.79 35.73 8.46
N LEU A 67 26.86 36.48 9.05
CA LEU A 67 25.51 36.01 9.34
C LEU A 67 24.74 35.62 8.07
N GLY A 68 24.84 36.42 7.01
CA GLY A 68 24.22 36.12 5.71
C GLY A 68 24.73 34.81 5.10
N LEU A 69 26.04 34.58 5.16
CA LEU A 69 26.66 33.33 4.70
C LEU A 69 26.21 32.12 5.53
N LEU A 70 26.03 32.29 6.84
CA LEU A 70 25.58 31.24 7.75
C LEU A 70 24.11 30.87 7.47
N ILE A 71 23.25 31.85 7.23
CA ILE A 71 21.84 31.63 6.85
C ILE A 71 21.75 30.89 5.50
N LEU A 72 22.50 31.34 4.48
CA LEU A 72 22.52 30.69 3.17
C LEU A 72 23.02 29.24 3.26
N SER A 73 24.06 29.00 4.05
CA SER A 73 24.60 27.64 4.29
C SER A 73 23.58 26.78 5.03
N GLY A 74 22.88 27.34 6.02
CA GLY A 74 21.80 26.67 6.74
C GLY A 74 20.61 26.34 5.83
N MET A 75 20.24 27.24 4.92
CA MET A 75 19.18 27.02 3.94
C MET A 75 19.55 25.93 2.94
N GLU A 76 20.78 25.92 2.42
CA GLU A 76 21.27 24.86 1.54
C GLU A 76 21.37 23.52 2.26
N LEU A 77 21.82 23.50 3.52
CA LEU A 77 21.84 22.29 4.34
C LEU A 77 20.42 21.78 4.60
N MET A 78 19.48 22.68 4.90
CA MET A 78 18.07 22.36 5.09
C MET A 78 17.45 21.82 3.79
N GLN A 79 17.78 22.40 2.64
CA GLN A 79 17.35 21.93 1.32
C GLN A 79 18.00 20.59 0.94
N TYR A 80 19.26 20.37 1.31
CA TYR A 80 19.95 19.10 1.08
C TYR A 80 19.40 17.98 1.97
N CYS A 81 19.13 18.29 3.24
CA CYS A 81 18.46 17.39 4.17
C CYS A 81 17.02 17.10 3.72
N ARG A 82 16.35 18.06 3.06
CA ARG A 82 15.11 17.84 2.29
C ARG A 82 15.45 17.10 1.00
N LYS A 83 15.64 15.77 1.10
CA LYS A 83 15.66 14.92 -0.10
C LYS A 83 14.44 15.26 -0.97
N PRO A 84 14.61 15.46 -2.30
CA PRO A 84 13.46 15.63 -3.18
C PRO A 84 12.64 14.34 -3.09
N SER A 85 11.54 14.40 -2.36
CA SER A 85 10.59 13.29 -2.30
C SER A 85 10.00 13.16 -3.69
N LEU A 86 10.35 12.08 -4.38
CA LEU A 86 9.61 11.70 -5.57
C LEU A 86 8.13 11.55 -5.16
N PRO A 87 7.19 12.00 -5.98
CA PRO A 87 5.77 11.79 -5.68
C PRO A 87 5.39 10.32 -5.70
N LEU A 88 6.11 9.48 -6.45
CA LEU A 88 5.87 8.05 -6.58
C LEU A 88 7.03 7.22 -6.03
N PRO A 89 6.78 6.04 -5.43
CA PRO A 89 7.84 5.12 -5.02
C PRO A 89 8.66 4.59 -6.19
N ILE A 90 9.97 4.51 -6.01
CA ILE A 90 10.91 4.06 -7.06
C ILE A 90 10.64 2.61 -7.50
N GLY A 91 10.18 1.76 -6.59
CA GLY A 91 9.89 0.34 -6.83
C GLY A 91 8.72 0.22 -7.79
N PHE A 92 7.67 1.01 -7.55
CA PHE A 92 6.56 1.13 -8.48
C PHE A 92 6.99 1.69 -9.84
N LEU A 93 7.84 2.74 -9.87
CA LEU A 93 8.36 3.28 -11.14
C LEU A 93 9.15 2.24 -11.95
N LYS A 94 9.93 1.37 -11.28
CA LYS A 94 10.64 0.26 -11.93
C LYS A 94 9.69 -0.85 -12.39
N LEU A 95 8.60 -1.09 -11.66
CA LEU A 95 7.53 -1.99 -12.11
C LEU A 95 6.87 -1.43 -13.37
N LEU A 96 6.67 -0.11 -13.49
CA LEU A 96 6.12 0.48 -14.71
C LEU A 96 6.98 0.19 -15.95
N GLU A 97 8.32 0.14 -15.80
CA GLU A 97 9.23 -0.18 -16.91
C GLU A 97 9.05 -1.61 -17.46
N THR A 98 8.40 -2.51 -16.70
CA THR A 98 8.10 -3.86 -17.19
C THR A 98 6.80 -3.94 -17.99
N PHE A 99 5.87 -3.01 -17.78
CA PHE A 99 4.55 -3.00 -18.43
C PHE A 99 4.37 -1.89 -19.47
N TYR A 100 5.20 -0.85 -19.41
CA TYR A 100 5.09 0.34 -20.23
C TYR A 100 6.43 0.68 -20.91
N PRO A 101 6.40 1.46 -22.00
CA PRO A 101 7.61 2.03 -22.58
C PRO A 101 8.46 2.78 -21.54
N PRO A 102 9.80 2.67 -21.58
CA PRO A 102 10.70 3.38 -20.66
C PRO A 102 10.49 4.90 -20.63
N SER A 103 9.87 5.46 -21.66
CA SER A 103 9.56 6.88 -21.79
C SER A 103 8.47 7.33 -20.81
N ILE A 104 7.54 6.46 -20.42
CA ILE A 104 6.54 6.76 -19.38
C ILE A 104 7.23 6.83 -18.00
N SER A 105 8.08 5.87 -17.66
CA SER A 105 8.87 5.91 -16.40
C SER A 105 9.78 7.14 -16.35
N ARG A 106 10.50 7.44 -17.44
CA ARG A 106 11.36 8.64 -17.53
C ARG A 106 10.56 9.93 -17.37
N LEU A 107 9.39 10.04 -18.01
CA LEU A 107 8.50 11.18 -17.86
C LEU A 107 8.07 11.34 -16.39
N ALA A 108 7.65 10.25 -15.74
CA ALA A 108 7.25 10.26 -14.34
C ALA A 108 8.36 10.72 -13.40
N ILE A 109 9.61 10.31 -13.66
CA ILE A 109 10.78 10.70 -12.87
C ILE A 109 11.18 12.16 -13.14
N GLN A 110 11.32 12.57 -14.41
CA GLN A 110 11.84 13.88 -14.77
C GLN A 110 10.85 15.01 -14.47
N GLN A 111 9.56 14.79 -14.75
CA GLN A 111 8.50 15.78 -14.55
C GLN A 111 7.81 15.64 -13.19
N LYS A 112 8.28 14.71 -12.34
CA LYS A 112 7.71 14.42 -11.01
C LYS A 112 6.19 14.28 -11.08
N LEU A 113 5.73 13.32 -11.87
CA LEU A 113 4.29 13.06 -12.02
C LEU A 113 3.72 12.46 -10.74
N ASN A 114 2.58 12.96 -10.31
CA ASN A 114 1.79 12.30 -9.27
C ASN A 114 1.00 11.10 -9.85
N LEU A 115 0.33 10.33 -9.00
CA LEU A 115 -0.39 9.13 -9.41
C LEU A 115 -1.57 9.44 -10.34
N GLU A 116 -2.31 10.52 -10.07
CA GLU A 116 -3.43 10.99 -10.90
C GLU A 116 -2.99 11.42 -12.31
N GLU A 117 -1.90 12.17 -12.39
CA GLU A 117 -1.29 12.62 -13.64
C GLU A 117 -0.81 11.43 -14.47
N LEU A 118 -0.18 10.44 -13.82
CA LEU A 118 0.25 9.21 -14.46
C LEU A 118 -0.95 8.40 -14.99
N HIS A 119 -2.01 8.24 -14.18
CA HIS A 119 -3.24 7.59 -14.59
C HIS A 119 -3.84 8.27 -15.84
N THR A 120 -3.97 9.59 -15.80
CA THR A 120 -4.55 10.39 -16.89
C THR A 120 -3.75 10.24 -18.19
N ILE A 121 -2.42 10.19 -18.11
CA ILE A 121 -1.56 9.95 -19.27
C ILE A 121 -1.81 8.55 -19.83
N ILE A 122 -1.75 7.51 -18.99
CA ILE A 122 -1.92 6.11 -19.44
C ILE A 122 -3.30 5.92 -20.08
N GLU A 123 -4.35 6.47 -19.49
CA GLU A 123 -5.71 6.40 -20.02
C GLU A 123 -5.84 7.14 -21.36
N SER A 124 -5.25 8.32 -21.48
CA SER A 124 -5.25 9.10 -22.74
C SER A 124 -4.57 8.34 -23.87
N VAL A 125 -3.42 7.70 -23.59
CA VAL A 125 -2.72 6.89 -24.60
C VAL A 125 -3.54 5.64 -24.97
N ARG A 126 -4.13 4.96 -23.99
CA ARG A 126 -4.95 3.76 -24.21
C ARG A 126 -6.15 4.05 -25.10
N ASN A 127 -6.81 5.19 -24.88
CA ASN A 127 -7.98 5.61 -25.66
C ASN A 127 -7.62 6.13 -27.07
N MET A 128 -6.35 6.03 -27.48
CA MET A 128 -5.81 6.55 -28.75
C MET A 128 -6.14 8.03 -28.99
N LEU A 129 -6.32 8.80 -27.92
CA LEU A 129 -6.56 10.22 -28.02
C LEU A 129 -5.24 10.95 -28.24
N SER A 130 -5.26 12.01 -29.03
CA SER A 130 -4.13 12.93 -29.12
C SER A 130 -3.83 13.47 -27.71
N LEU A 131 -2.61 13.24 -27.21
CA LEU A 131 -2.18 13.72 -25.89
C LEU A 131 -2.35 15.24 -25.74
N GLU A 132 -2.32 15.99 -26.84
CA GLU A 132 -2.54 17.43 -26.85
C GLU A 132 -4.00 17.84 -26.61
N GLU A 133 -4.95 16.97 -26.93
CA GLU A 133 -6.39 17.21 -26.80
C GLU A 133 -6.95 16.63 -25.50
N ALA A 134 -6.39 15.50 -25.04
CA ALA A 134 -6.90 14.77 -23.87
C ALA A 134 -6.33 15.26 -22.53
N LEU A 135 -5.12 15.84 -22.51
CA LEU A 135 -4.46 16.19 -21.25
C LEU A 135 -4.86 17.58 -20.75
N PRO A 136 -5.10 17.74 -19.44
CA PRO A 136 -5.28 19.06 -18.82
C PRO A 136 -4.08 19.97 -19.08
N SER A 137 -4.32 21.28 -19.24
CA SER A 137 -3.28 22.30 -19.49
C SER A 137 -2.00 22.19 -18.63
N PRO A 138 -2.06 21.97 -17.30
CA PRO A 138 -0.85 21.83 -16.49
C PRO A 138 -0.05 20.55 -16.81
N LEU A 139 -0.72 19.45 -17.13
CA LEU A 139 -0.11 18.18 -17.47
C LEU A 139 0.46 18.19 -18.88
N LEU A 140 -0.25 18.81 -19.82
CA LEU A 140 0.22 19.03 -21.18
C LEU A 140 1.52 19.83 -21.20
N LYS A 141 1.66 20.85 -20.33
CA LYS A 141 2.90 21.62 -20.20
C LYS A 141 4.07 20.72 -19.79
N LYS A 142 3.89 19.88 -18.76
CA LYS A 142 4.92 18.91 -18.33
C LYS A 142 5.32 17.93 -19.45
N VAL A 143 4.34 17.45 -20.21
CA VAL A 143 4.60 16.54 -21.34
C VAL A 143 5.32 17.25 -22.49
N LYS A 144 4.96 18.50 -22.79
CA LYS A 144 5.69 19.33 -23.78
C LYS A 144 7.12 19.59 -23.34
N ASP A 145 7.34 19.91 -22.07
CA ASP A 145 8.66 20.15 -21.48
C ASP A 145 9.56 18.89 -21.51
N PHE A 146 8.97 17.70 -21.54
CA PHE A 146 9.68 16.42 -21.69
C PHE A 146 10.03 16.05 -23.16
N ASN A 147 9.39 16.70 -24.14
CA ASN A 147 9.37 16.35 -25.57
C ASN A 147 8.27 15.34 -25.95
N ILE A 148 7.06 15.87 -26.20
CA ILE A 148 5.87 15.10 -26.60
C ILE A 148 6.10 14.26 -27.87
N LYS A 149 6.95 14.70 -28.79
CA LYS A 149 7.19 13.99 -30.07
C LYS A 149 7.92 12.66 -29.85
N ASP A 150 8.90 12.64 -28.95
CA ASP A 150 9.63 11.43 -28.61
C ASP A 150 8.73 10.47 -27.83
N LEU A 151 7.90 11.00 -26.93
CA LEU A 151 6.92 10.19 -26.19
C LEU A 151 5.91 9.53 -27.15
N THR A 152 5.28 10.28 -28.05
CA THR A 152 4.32 9.74 -29.02
C THR A 152 4.97 8.72 -29.95
N LYS A 153 6.23 8.94 -30.35
CA LYS A 153 7.00 7.97 -31.15
C LYS A 153 7.25 6.68 -30.39
N ASP A 154 7.65 6.74 -29.13
CA ASP A 154 7.92 5.53 -28.35
C ASP A 154 6.64 4.76 -28.02
N LEU A 155 5.52 5.47 -27.86
CA LEU A 155 4.20 4.88 -27.66
C LEU A 155 3.68 4.20 -28.93
N SER A 156 3.89 4.80 -30.13
CA SER A 156 3.42 4.22 -31.39
C SER A 156 4.18 2.95 -31.81
N HIS A 157 5.44 2.81 -31.37
CA HIS A 157 6.22 1.59 -31.59
C HIS A 157 5.96 0.50 -30.54
N PHE A 158 5.15 0.75 -29.51
CA PHE A 158 4.88 -0.24 -28.47
C PHE A 158 3.90 -1.31 -28.97
N HIS A 159 4.33 -2.58 -28.94
CA HIS A 159 3.62 -3.68 -29.61
C HIS A 159 2.50 -4.32 -28.78
N PHE A 160 2.28 -3.90 -27.55
CA PHE A 160 1.29 -4.51 -26.64
C PHE A 160 0.17 -3.54 -26.29
N PRO A 161 -1.06 -4.03 -26.10
CA PRO A 161 -2.12 -3.20 -25.52
C PRO A 161 -1.67 -2.72 -24.14
N LEU A 162 -1.79 -1.42 -23.91
CA LEU A 162 -1.46 -0.81 -22.63
C LEU A 162 -2.40 -1.34 -21.56
N VAL A 163 -1.83 -2.04 -20.58
CA VAL A 163 -2.56 -2.55 -19.41
C VAL A 163 -3.06 -1.36 -18.59
N GLN A 164 -4.23 -1.50 -17.96
CA GLN A 164 -4.75 -0.45 -17.07
C GLN A 164 -3.85 -0.31 -15.85
N LEU A 165 -3.71 0.91 -15.34
CA LEU A 165 -2.87 1.16 -14.17
C LEU A 165 -3.42 0.44 -12.94
N GLU A 166 -4.74 0.42 -12.82
CA GLU A 166 -5.52 -0.25 -11.78
C GLU A 166 -5.22 -1.75 -11.76
N ASP A 167 -5.16 -2.39 -12.93
CA ASP A 167 -4.88 -3.83 -13.04
C ASP A 167 -3.47 -4.17 -12.52
N ILE A 168 -2.48 -3.33 -12.85
CA ILE A 168 -1.10 -3.47 -12.36
C ILE A 168 -1.08 -3.28 -10.83
N MET A 169 -1.79 -2.26 -10.34
CA MET A 169 -1.88 -1.99 -8.90
C MET A 169 -2.60 -3.12 -8.15
N LEU A 170 -3.69 -3.66 -8.68
CA LEU A 170 -4.41 -4.81 -8.09
C LEU A 170 -3.53 -6.06 -8.04
N ALA A 171 -2.70 -6.28 -9.06
CA ALA A 171 -1.80 -7.43 -9.11
C ALA A 171 -0.59 -7.29 -8.16
N HIS A 172 -0.02 -6.09 -8.06
CA HIS A 172 1.28 -5.88 -7.43
C HIS A 172 1.26 -5.12 -6.09
N CYS A 173 0.19 -4.41 -5.75
CA CYS A 173 0.10 -3.56 -4.56
C CYS A 173 -0.90 -4.13 -3.53
N PRO A 174 -0.43 -4.77 -2.43
CA PRO A 174 -1.30 -5.40 -1.42
C PRO A 174 -2.35 -4.50 -0.80
N LEU A 175 -1.96 -3.29 -0.43
CA LEU A 175 -2.87 -2.40 0.30
C LEU A 175 -3.95 -1.84 -0.64
N TYR A 176 -3.62 -1.62 -1.92
CA TYR A 176 -4.60 -1.26 -2.94
C TYR A 176 -5.57 -2.42 -3.24
N TRP A 177 -5.07 -3.65 -3.28
CA TRP A 177 -5.91 -4.84 -3.41
C TRP A 177 -6.87 -4.98 -2.21
N LEU A 178 -6.36 -4.83 -0.97
CA LEU A 178 -7.18 -4.90 0.25
C LEU A 178 -8.24 -3.79 0.29
N HIS A 179 -7.89 -2.56 -0.13
CA HIS A 179 -8.84 -1.46 -0.24
C HIS A 179 -9.99 -1.81 -1.18
N ASN A 180 -9.68 -2.29 -2.40
CA ASN A 180 -10.68 -2.66 -3.39
C ASN A 180 -11.49 -3.89 -2.97
N PHE A 181 -10.89 -4.82 -2.23
CA PHE A 181 -11.58 -5.96 -1.65
C PHE A 181 -12.66 -5.53 -0.65
N VAL A 182 -12.36 -4.56 0.22
CA VAL A 182 -13.36 -4.02 1.15
C VAL A 182 -14.41 -3.15 0.43
N GLN A 183 -14.00 -2.35 -0.55
CA GLN A 183 -14.91 -1.51 -1.35
C GLN A 183 -15.91 -2.32 -2.19
N SER A 184 -15.51 -3.52 -2.65
CA SER A 184 -16.35 -4.43 -3.44
C SER A 184 -17.42 -5.16 -2.62
N ALA A 185 -17.46 -4.92 -1.32
CA ALA A 185 -18.43 -5.53 -0.44
C ALA A 185 -19.82 -4.87 -0.59
N PRO A 186 -20.91 -5.59 -0.25
CA PRO A 186 -22.25 -5.02 -0.28
C PRO A 186 -22.35 -3.79 0.65
N LYS A 187 -22.87 -2.67 0.13
CA LYS A 187 -23.04 -1.44 0.91
C LYS A 187 -24.27 -1.46 1.83
N ASN A 188 -25.17 -2.42 1.62
CA ASN A 188 -26.48 -2.49 2.28
C ASN A 188 -26.50 -3.39 3.53
N ILE A 189 -25.35 -3.64 4.15
CA ILE A 189 -25.30 -4.51 5.32
C ILE A 189 -25.89 -3.78 6.52
N MET A 190 -26.98 -4.34 7.05
CA MET A 190 -27.51 -3.97 8.35
C MET A 190 -26.54 -4.48 9.42
N LEU A 191 -25.48 -3.72 9.68
CA LEU A 191 -24.61 -3.99 10.81
C LEU A 191 -25.38 -3.71 12.10
N PRO A 192 -25.38 -4.63 13.08
CA PRO A 192 -25.95 -4.38 14.42
C PRO A 192 -25.10 -3.40 15.27
N LEU A 193 -24.09 -2.73 14.68
CA LEU A 193 -23.13 -1.90 15.39
C LEU A 193 -23.50 -0.41 15.26
N SER A 194 -23.86 0.20 16.38
CA SER A 194 -24.34 1.60 16.50
C SER A 194 -23.31 2.70 16.21
N HIS A 195 -22.14 2.40 15.65
CA HIS A 195 -21.17 3.42 15.24
C HIS A 195 -20.61 3.09 13.85
N LYS A 196 -20.93 3.93 12.87
CA LYS A 196 -20.50 3.82 11.47
C LYS A 196 -19.15 4.53 11.26
N GLU A 197 -18.09 4.10 11.92
CA GLU A 197 -16.74 4.56 11.56
C GLU A 197 -16.17 3.64 10.46
N GLU A 198 -15.52 4.20 9.43
CA GLU A 198 -14.93 3.42 8.32
C GLU A 198 -13.92 2.36 8.80
N GLY A 199 -13.24 2.61 9.93
CA GLY A 199 -12.34 1.65 10.57
C GLY A 199 -13.04 0.38 11.03
N ASP A 200 -14.30 0.48 11.47
CA ASP A 200 -15.09 -0.67 11.94
C ASP A 200 -15.58 -1.54 10.78
N LEU A 201 -15.81 -0.94 9.60
CA LEU A 201 -16.13 -1.68 8.37
C LEU A 201 -14.93 -2.49 7.86
N ASN A 202 -13.74 -1.89 7.81
CA ASN A 202 -12.52 -2.58 7.42
C ASN A 202 -12.25 -3.79 8.34
N TYR A 203 -12.46 -3.61 9.65
CA TYR A 203 -12.32 -4.69 10.61
C TYR A 203 -13.39 -5.78 10.45
N TYR A 204 -14.64 -5.41 10.16
CA TYR A 204 -15.72 -6.37 9.94
C TYR A 204 -15.41 -7.36 8.80
N TRP A 205 -14.88 -6.85 7.68
CA TRP A 205 -14.61 -7.62 6.47
C TRP A 205 -13.35 -8.46 6.53
N LEU A 206 -12.32 -7.95 7.18
CA LEU A 206 -11.01 -8.59 7.22
C LEU A 206 -10.80 -9.39 8.51
N GLY A 207 -11.62 -9.14 9.53
CA GLY A 207 -11.54 -9.76 10.85
C GLY A 207 -12.51 -10.93 11.05
N PRO A 208 -12.50 -11.53 12.26
CA PRO A 208 -13.32 -12.69 12.58
C PRO A 208 -14.82 -12.38 12.65
N LEU A 209 -15.67 -13.41 12.64
CA LEU A 209 -17.14 -13.29 12.70
C LEU A 209 -17.59 -12.61 14.00
N ASN A 210 -17.22 -13.18 15.15
CA ASN A 210 -17.50 -12.66 16.49
C ASN A 210 -16.24 -12.77 17.35
N SER A 211 -16.17 -12.05 18.46
CA SER A 211 -15.11 -12.21 19.48
C SER A 211 -15.16 -13.56 20.21
N GLU A 212 -16.33 -14.22 20.22
CA GLU A 212 -16.59 -15.44 20.99
C GLU A 212 -16.45 -16.74 20.18
N THR A 213 -16.66 -16.68 18.85
CA THR A 213 -16.45 -17.83 17.96
C THR A 213 -15.05 -17.78 17.38
N ARG A 214 -14.40 -18.95 17.40
CA ARG A 214 -13.05 -19.27 16.89
C ARG A 214 -12.54 -18.29 15.82
N SER A 215 -11.25 -17.99 15.91
CA SER A 215 -10.31 -17.22 15.07
C SER A 215 -10.38 -17.38 13.53
N GLN A 216 -11.55 -17.60 12.96
CA GLN A 216 -11.80 -17.87 11.54
C GLN A 216 -12.01 -16.54 10.84
N THR A 217 -11.07 -16.22 9.95
CA THR A 217 -11.09 -15.05 9.09
C THR A 217 -11.22 -15.49 7.63
N ILE A 218 -11.35 -14.52 6.71
CA ILE A 218 -11.31 -14.80 5.27
C ILE A 218 -9.94 -15.34 4.83
N PHE A 219 -8.89 -15.16 5.63
CA PHE A 219 -7.53 -15.57 5.30
C PHE A 219 -7.24 -17.04 5.65
N ASP A 220 -7.95 -17.94 4.98
CA ASP A 220 -7.67 -19.39 4.94
C ASP A 220 -7.26 -19.83 3.53
N LEU A 221 -6.29 -20.75 3.43
CA LEU A 221 -5.86 -21.32 2.15
C LEU A 221 -6.99 -22.06 1.43
N ALA A 222 -7.92 -22.66 2.17
CA ALA A 222 -9.08 -23.32 1.60
C ALA A 222 -10.05 -22.34 0.95
N ILE A 223 -10.14 -21.10 1.44
CA ILE A 223 -10.99 -20.06 0.83
C ILE A 223 -10.49 -19.71 -0.56
N TYR A 224 -9.17 -19.73 -0.81
CA TYR A 224 -8.64 -19.57 -2.16
C TYR A 224 -9.16 -20.63 -3.13
N ALA A 225 -9.09 -21.91 -2.75
CA ALA A 225 -9.61 -22.99 -3.60
C ALA A 225 -11.12 -22.88 -3.81
N ILE A 226 -11.89 -22.60 -2.74
CA ILE A 226 -13.33 -22.39 -2.83
C ILE A 226 -13.65 -21.24 -3.79
N SER A 227 -12.92 -20.12 -3.68
CA SER A 227 -13.14 -18.93 -4.52
C SER A 227 -12.87 -19.16 -6.01
N ASN A 228 -12.02 -20.14 -6.35
CA ASN A 228 -11.75 -20.51 -7.72
C ASN A 228 -12.83 -21.42 -8.33
N GLU A 229 -13.49 -22.24 -7.50
CA GLU A 229 -14.43 -23.27 -7.96
C GLU A 229 -15.90 -22.84 -7.84
N ILE A 230 -16.22 -21.97 -6.87
CA ILE A 230 -17.61 -21.55 -6.63
C ILE A 230 -18.11 -20.63 -7.75
N SER A 231 -19.30 -20.93 -8.26
CA SER A 231 -20.02 -20.06 -9.20
C SER A 231 -20.97 -19.10 -8.49
N GLU A 232 -21.27 -17.96 -9.13
CA GLU A 232 -22.23 -16.98 -8.60
C GLU A 232 -23.61 -17.59 -8.34
N LYS A 233 -24.04 -18.53 -9.21
CA LYS A 233 -25.32 -19.26 -9.04
C LYS A 233 -25.31 -20.14 -7.79
N GLN A 234 -24.20 -20.82 -7.52
CA GLN A 234 -24.05 -21.64 -6.32
C GLN A 234 -24.05 -20.76 -5.07
N LEU A 235 -23.34 -19.62 -5.10
CA LEU A 235 -23.31 -18.69 -3.97
C LEU A 235 -24.72 -18.17 -3.61
N LYS A 236 -25.47 -17.67 -4.60
CA LYS A 236 -26.86 -17.19 -4.40
C LYS A 236 -27.80 -18.28 -3.91
N MET A 237 -27.62 -19.51 -4.41
CA MET A 237 -28.39 -20.67 -3.94
C MET A 237 -28.08 -20.97 -2.47
N LEU A 238 -26.80 -20.97 -2.07
CA LEU A 238 -26.41 -21.21 -0.68
C LEU A 238 -26.90 -20.08 0.25
N GLU A 239 -26.84 -18.81 -0.19
CA GLU A 239 -27.39 -17.65 0.52
C GLU A 239 -28.88 -17.82 0.81
N ALA A 240 -29.68 -18.22 -0.20
CA ALA A 240 -31.12 -18.46 -0.05
C ALA A 240 -31.44 -19.63 0.90
N HIS A 241 -30.51 -20.58 1.06
CA HIS A 241 -30.64 -21.72 1.97
C HIS A 241 -30.14 -21.47 3.39
N LEU A 242 -29.35 -20.40 3.61
CA LEU A 242 -28.91 -20.00 4.94
C LEU A 242 -29.83 -18.95 5.56
N HIS A 243 -30.19 -17.93 4.78
CA HIS A 243 -31.09 -16.88 5.23
C HIS A 243 -32.53 -17.33 5.00
N LYS A 244 -33.33 -17.41 6.07
CA LYS A 244 -34.78 -17.60 5.95
C LYS A 244 -35.35 -16.49 5.07
N GLN A 245 -35.79 -16.82 3.86
CA GLN A 245 -36.57 -15.89 3.05
C GLN A 245 -38.03 -16.02 3.47
N VAL A 246 -38.56 -14.93 4.02
CA VAL A 246 -39.99 -14.73 4.25
C VAL A 246 -40.51 -14.01 3.02
N ASP A 247 -41.47 -14.60 2.31
CA ASP A 247 -42.09 -13.95 1.16
C ASP A 247 -42.98 -12.75 1.60
N ALA A 248 -43.45 -11.96 0.63
CA ALA A 248 -44.32 -10.81 0.91
C ALA A 248 -45.68 -11.19 1.54
N GLU A 249 -46.02 -12.48 1.53
CA GLU A 249 -47.26 -13.05 2.06
C GLU A 249 -47.05 -13.68 3.46
N GLY A 250 -45.81 -13.63 3.99
CA GLY A 250 -45.47 -14.15 5.31
C GLY A 250 -45.20 -15.66 5.36
N ASN A 251 -45.15 -16.36 4.22
CA ASN A 251 -44.78 -17.76 4.17
C ASN A 251 -43.26 -17.91 4.27
N GLU A 252 -42.83 -18.76 5.20
CA GLU A 252 -41.44 -19.17 5.32
C GLU A 252 -41.11 -20.14 4.17
N SER A 253 -40.15 -19.78 3.32
CA SER A 253 -39.61 -20.73 2.36
C SER A 253 -38.84 -21.87 3.08
N ILE A 254 -39.11 -23.12 2.69
CA ILE A 254 -38.51 -24.35 3.28
C ILE A 254 -37.08 -24.56 2.75
N HIS A 255 -36.25 -23.53 2.76
CA HIS A 255 -34.85 -23.64 2.38
C HIS A 255 -34.02 -23.88 3.63
N SER A 256 -33.63 -25.14 3.85
CA SER A 256 -32.73 -25.54 4.94
C SER A 256 -31.31 -25.71 4.42
N TRP A 257 -30.33 -25.25 5.20
CA TRP A 257 -28.91 -25.55 5.01
C TRP A 257 -28.63 -27.06 5.01
N ASN A 258 -29.46 -27.85 5.70
CA ASN A 258 -29.34 -29.31 5.72
C ASN A 258 -29.98 -30.01 4.51
N SER A 259 -30.44 -29.25 3.51
CA SER A 259 -31.06 -29.84 2.31
C SER A 259 -30.07 -30.70 1.51
N ASN A 260 -30.60 -31.69 0.79
CA ASN A 260 -29.82 -32.56 -0.08
C ASN A 260 -29.08 -31.76 -1.18
N LEU A 261 -29.65 -30.63 -1.62
CA LEU A 261 -29.05 -29.77 -2.63
C LEU A 261 -27.77 -29.10 -2.09
N VAL A 262 -27.83 -28.55 -0.88
CA VAL A 262 -26.67 -27.91 -0.21
C VAL A 262 -25.58 -28.95 0.04
N ARG A 263 -25.92 -30.11 0.60
CA ARG A 263 -24.94 -31.19 0.84
C ARG A 263 -24.27 -31.69 -0.44
N ARG A 264 -25.02 -31.85 -1.53
CA ARG A 264 -24.44 -32.19 -2.84
C ARG A 264 -23.46 -31.12 -3.32
N THR A 265 -23.86 -29.86 -3.24
CA THR A 265 -23.01 -28.72 -3.64
C THR A 265 -21.72 -28.67 -2.83
N ILE A 266 -21.78 -28.86 -1.51
CA ILE A 266 -20.60 -28.92 -0.62
C ILE A 266 -19.68 -30.07 -1.02
N LYS A 267 -20.23 -31.26 -1.29
CA LYS A 267 -19.45 -32.42 -1.72
C LYS A 267 -18.78 -32.20 -3.07
N ASP A 268 -19.50 -31.61 -4.02
CA ASP A 268 -18.96 -31.31 -5.35
C ASP A 268 -17.82 -30.27 -5.25
N LEU A 269 -18.01 -29.21 -4.45
CA LEU A 269 -16.97 -28.21 -4.18
C LEU A 269 -15.78 -28.81 -3.45
N MET A 270 -15.98 -29.67 -2.45
CA MET A 270 -14.89 -30.37 -1.77
C MET A 270 -14.08 -31.21 -2.76
N CYS A 271 -14.75 -32.00 -3.61
CA CYS A 271 -14.10 -32.82 -4.64
C CYS A 271 -13.30 -31.97 -5.65
N ALA A 272 -13.83 -30.81 -6.04
CA ALA A 272 -13.13 -29.87 -6.90
C ALA A 272 -11.91 -29.26 -6.20
N CYS A 273 -12.08 -28.78 -4.96
CA CYS A 273 -11.02 -28.18 -4.16
C CYS A 273 -9.86 -29.15 -3.84
N LYS A 274 -10.14 -30.45 -3.69
CA LYS A 274 -9.10 -31.47 -3.49
C LYS A 274 -8.06 -31.54 -4.62
N LYS A 275 -8.38 -31.06 -5.83
CA LYS A 275 -7.40 -30.94 -6.92
C LYS A 275 -6.27 -29.97 -6.58
N TYR A 276 -6.54 -28.98 -5.72
CA TYR A 276 -5.55 -28.00 -5.30
C TYR A 276 -4.59 -28.55 -4.23
N GLU A 277 -4.95 -29.60 -3.49
CA GLU A 277 -4.03 -30.25 -2.52
C GLU A 277 -2.75 -30.78 -3.19
N ARG A 278 -2.85 -31.20 -4.47
CA ARG A 278 -1.74 -31.79 -5.22
C ARG A 278 -0.94 -30.78 -6.04
N ASN A 279 -1.54 -29.64 -6.36
CA ASN A 279 -1.02 -28.69 -7.35
C ASN A 279 -0.63 -27.33 -6.77
N MET A 280 -0.77 -27.10 -5.46
CA MET A 280 -0.36 -25.84 -4.84
C MET A 280 1.17 -25.74 -4.75
N PRO A 281 1.82 -24.77 -5.42
CA PRO A 281 3.24 -24.54 -5.29
C PRO A 281 3.55 -23.99 -3.90
N GLY A 282 4.13 -24.80 -3.02
CA GLY A 282 4.56 -24.36 -1.69
C GLY A 282 5.89 -23.61 -1.77
N SER A 283 5.88 -22.28 -1.65
CA SER A 283 7.11 -21.47 -1.57
C SER A 283 7.29 -20.74 -0.24
N TYR A 284 6.21 -20.47 0.51
CA TYR A 284 6.28 -19.80 1.80
C TYR A 284 6.06 -20.77 2.96
N ASN A 285 6.98 -20.73 3.92
CA ASN A 285 7.11 -21.51 5.16
C ASN A 285 5.85 -22.28 5.63
N GLU A 286 5.99 -23.60 5.73
CA GLU A 286 5.39 -24.50 6.73
C GLU A 286 3.88 -24.42 7.02
N GLN A 287 3.08 -23.71 6.23
CA GLN A 287 1.63 -23.85 6.35
C GLN A 287 1.23 -25.23 5.80
N PRO A 288 0.61 -26.09 6.62
CA PRO A 288 0.17 -27.39 6.15
C PRO A 288 -0.79 -27.19 4.99
N ILE A 289 -0.61 -27.99 3.94
CA ILE A 289 -1.54 -28.06 2.81
C ILE A 289 -2.96 -28.17 3.39
N PRO A 290 -3.92 -27.32 2.96
CA PRO A 290 -5.25 -27.35 3.51
C PRO A 290 -5.87 -28.72 3.27
N ASN A 291 -6.20 -29.45 4.34
CA ASN A 291 -6.98 -30.68 4.26
C ASN A 291 -8.45 -30.32 4.00
N PHE A 292 -8.97 -30.70 2.83
CA PHE A 292 -10.36 -30.44 2.48
C PHE A 292 -11.26 -31.57 2.99
N THR A 293 -11.85 -31.37 4.17
CA THR A 293 -12.96 -32.17 4.70
C THR A 293 -14.30 -31.52 4.38
N GLU A 294 -15.37 -32.32 4.31
CA GLU A 294 -16.74 -31.82 4.10
C GLU A 294 -17.12 -30.80 5.19
N GLU A 295 -16.74 -31.07 6.44
CA GLU A 295 -16.94 -30.16 7.57
C GLU A 295 -16.19 -28.82 7.42
N LYS A 296 -14.94 -28.85 6.94
CA LYS A 296 -14.16 -27.63 6.75
C LYS A 296 -14.80 -26.77 5.64
N VAL A 297 -15.16 -27.38 4.53
CA VAL A 297 -15.82 -26.66 3.41
C VAL A 297 -17.18 -26.12 3.83
N ASP A 298 -18.00 -26.91 4.54
CA ASP A 298 -19.28 -26.47 5.11
C ASP A 298 -19.08 -25.24 6.02
N SER A 299 -18.15 -25.31 6.96
CA SER A 299 -17.89 -24.21 7.91
C SER A 299 -17.41 -22.93 7.22
N LEU A 300 -16.57 -23.04 6.18
CA LEU A 300 -16.06 -21.88 5.44
C LEU A 300 -17.15 -21.27 4.55
N LEU A 301 -17.99 -22.09 3.93
CA LEU A 301 -19.11 -21.60 3.13
C LEU A 301 -20.14 -20.88 4.01
N ARG A 302 -20.46 -21.43 5.19
CA ARG A 302 -21.27 -20.72 6.19
C ARG A 302 -20.64 -19.39 6.55
N PHE A 303 -19.35 -19.37 6.91
CA PHE A 303 -18.64 -18.14 7.23
C PHE A 303 -18.72 -17.10 6.10
N ILE A 304 -18.50 -17.51 4.85
CA ILE A 304 -18.54 -16.63 3.67
C ILE A 304 -19.92 -15.97 3.54
N ILE A 305 -20.98 -16.74 3.74
CA ILE A 305 -22.36 -16.28 3.58
C ILE A 305 -22.82 -15.47 4.80
N GLU A 306 -22.49 -15.90 6.02
CA GLU A 306 -22.80 -15.17 7.26
C GLU A 306 -22.14 -13.78 7.29
N LYS A 307 -20.92 -13.66 6.77
CA LYS A 307 -20.25 -12.36 6.55
C LYS A 307 -20.78 -11.58 5.36
N GLN A 308 -21.61 -12.19 4.51
CA GLN A 308 -22.16 -11.59 3.29
C GLN A 308 -21.07 -11.16 2.28
N PHE A 309 -20.03 -11.99 2.10
CA PHE A 309 -19.02 -11.72 1.07
C PHE A 309 -19.65 -11.78 -0.33
N SER A 310 -19.40 -10.75 -1.13
CA SER A 310 -19.92 -10.70 -2.49
C SER A 310 -19.15 -11.65 -3.42
N PHE A 311 -19.80 -12.06 -4.52
CA PHE A 311 -19.10 -12.83 -5.57
C PHE A 311 -17.90 -12.07 -6.15
N ALA A 312 -17.98 -10.73 -6.22
CA ALA A 312 -16.86 -9.89 -6.65
C ALA A 312 -15.65 -10.03 -5.72
N GLN A 313 -15.87 -10.05 -4.40
CA GLN A 313 -14.81 -10.27 -3.41
C GLN A 313 -14.16 -11.65 -3.58
N LEU A 314 -14.95 -12.71 -3.74
CA LEU A 314 -14.43 -14.04 -4.03
C LEU A 314 -13.64 -14.07 -5.34
N LYS A 315 -14.11 -13.35 -6.37
CA LYS A 315 -13.40 -13.27 -7.64
C LYS A 315 -12.03 -12.58 -7.50
N MET A 316 -11.94 -11.52 -6.70
CA MET A 316 -10.67 -10.86 -6.40
C MET A 316 -9.67 -11.81 -5.71
N ILE A 317 -10.14 -12.69 -4.82
CA ILE A 317 -9.29 -13.74 -4.21
C ILE A 317 -8.79 -14.71 -5.28
N SER A 318 -9.69 -15.19 -6.15
CA SER A 318 -9.33 -16.14 -7.23
C SER A 318 -8.30 -15.59 -8.22
N GLN A 319 -8.28 -14.27 -8.44
CA GLN A 319 -7.36 -13.60 -9.36
C GLN A 319 -5.99 -13.31 -8.73
N LEU A 320 -5.88 -13.35 -7.40
CA LEU A 320 -4.63 -13.09 -6.71
C LEU A 320 -3.67 -14.28 -6.90
N ASN A 321 -2.38 -14.00 -7.04
CA ASN A 321 -1.37 -15.05 -7.02
C ASN A 321 -1.43 -15.82 -5.70
N PHE A 322 -1.43 -17.16 -5.77
CA PHE A 322 -1.48 -18.02 -4.60
C PHE A 322 -0.41 -17.69 -3.56
N ASN A 323 0.82 -17.32 -3.97
CA ASN A 323 1.89 -16.95 -3.04
C ASN A 323 1.55 -15.67 -2.25
N HIS A 324 0.89 -14.69 -2.87
CA HIS A 324 0.45 -13.47 -2.18
C HIS A 324 -0.69 -13.77 -1.21
N TRP A 325 -1.62 -14.65 -1.59
CA TRP A 325 -2.68 -15.10 -0.69
C TRP A 325 -2.13 -15.89 0.51
N GLN A 326 -1.20 -16.82 0.26
CA GLN A 326 -0.53 -17.58 1.31
C GLN A 326 0.21 -16.64 2.28
N TRP A 327 0.86 -15.61 1.76
CA TRP A 327 1.51 -14.60 2.59
C TRP A 327 0.51 -13.84 3.47
N LEU A 328 -0.64 -13.39 2.93
CA LEU A 328 -1.71 -12.77 3.73
C LEU A 328 -2.21 -13.70 4.84
N CYS A 329 -2.46 -14.98 4.51
CA CYS A 329 -2.84 -16.01 5.48
C CYS A 329 -1.79 -16.22 6.57
N SER A 330 -0.51 -16.13 6.23
CA SER A 330 0.59 -16.26 7.18
C SER A 330 0.66 -15.06 8.13
N ILE A 331 0.44 -13.85 7.63
CA ILE A 331 0.45 -12.63 8.42
C ILE A 331 -0.73 -12.60 9.37
N ASP A 332 -1.92 -12.93 8.88
CA ASP A 332 -3.12 -12.86 9.70
C ASP A 332 -3.00 -13.74 10.94
N LYS A 333 -2.42 -14.93 10.77
CA LYS A 333 -2.16 -15.92 11.81
C LYS A 333 -0.90 -15.67 12.65
N ALA A 334 -0.09 -14.65 12.34
CA ALA A 334 1.18 -14.41 13.02
C ALA A 334 1.04 -13.85 14.45
N GLY A 335 -0.17 -13.47 14.88
CA GLY A 335 -0.47 -12.94 16.21
C GLY A 335 -1.45 -13.79 17.01
N ALA A 336 -1.57 -13.52 18.31
CA ALA A 336 -2.40 -14.29 19.24
C ALA A 336 -3.91 -14.31 18.88
N SER A 337 -4.41 -13.28 18.19
CA SER A 337 -5.82 -13.10 17.86
C SER A 337 -6.22 -13.58 16.46
N ALA A 338 -5.27 -13.99 15.63
CA ALA A 338 -5.47 -14.29 14.20
C ALA A 338 -6.32 -13.22 13.46
N SER A 339 -5.95 -11.94 13.59
CA SER A 339 -6.66 -10.81 12.98
C SER A 339 -5.71 -9.67 12.60
N GLN A 340 -4.44 -10.00 12.35
CA GLN A 340 -3.40 -9.01 12.10
C GLN A 340 -3.66 -8.22 10.82
N VAL A 341 -4.26 -8.86 9.80
CA VAL A 341 -4.58 -8.16 8.54
C VAL A 341 -5.66 -7.12 8.76
N ALA A 342 -6.74 -7.48 9.47
CA ALA A 342 -7.78 -6.53 9.86
C ALA A 342 -7.21 -5.35 10.66
N SER A 343 -6.24 -5.63 11.53
CA SER A 343 -5.62 -4.66 12.43
C SER A 343 -4.88 -3.55 11.68
N PHE A 344 -3.94 -3.90 10.78
CA PHE A 344 -3.23 -2.88 10.02
C PHE A 344 -4.08 -2.27 8.91
N ALA A 345 -4.98 -3.06 8.30
CA ALA A 345 -5.84 -2.55 7.25
C ALA A 345 -6.82 -1.50 7.78
N GLY A 346 -7.41 -1.72 8.96
CA GLY A 346 -8.26 -0.71 9.62
C GLY A 346 -7.57 0.64 9.80
N PHE A 347 -6.24 0.64 10.00
CA PHE A 347 -5.45 1.86 10.12
C PHE A 347 -4.96 2.43 8.77
N LEU A 348 -4.52 1.59 7.84
CA LEU A 348 -3.85 2.01 6.60
C LEU A 348 -4.79 2.26 5.41
N LEU A 349 -5.91 1.53 5.32
CA LEU A 349 -6.85 1.67 4.20
C LEU A 349 -7.50 3.06 4.07
N PRO A 350 -7.74 3.84 5.15
CA PRO A 350 -8.22 5.21 5.04
C PRO A 350 -7.28 6.19 4.31
N PHE A 351 -6.04 5.79 4.03
CA PHE A 351 -5.08 6.61 3.26
C PHE A 351 -5.01 6.22 1.77
N ILE A 352 -5.87 5.30 1.34
CA ILE A 352 -5.91 4.74 -0.01
C ILE A 352 -7.22 5.20 -0.65
N SER A 353 -7.15 5.59 -1.92
CA SER A 353 -8.32 6.07 -2.65
C SER A 353 -8.25 5.67 -4.11
N ASN A 354 -9.41 5.34 -4.66
CA ASN A 354 -9.59 5.09 -6.09
C ASN A 354 -9.60 6.39 -6.92
N ASP A 355 -9.85 7.54 -6.31
CA ASP A 355 -9.86 8.84 -7.01
C ASP A 355 -8.45 9.43 -7.19
N PHE A 356 -7.41 8.77 -6.65
CA PHE A 356 -5.98 9.11 -6.65
C PHE A 356 -5.58 10.48 -6.05
N LYS A 357 -6.46 11.47 -6.03
CA LYS A 357 -6.27 12.85 -5.53
C LYS A 357 -5.90 12.93 -4.06
N SER A 358 -6.57 12.12 -3.23
CA SER A 358 -6.43 12.10 -1.78
C SER A 358 -5.58 10.95 -1.26
N SER A 359 -5.02 10.15 -2.17
CA SER A 359 -4.24 8.97 -1.80
C SER A 359 -2.85 9.32 -1.30
N GLU A 360 -2.35 8.56 -0.33
CA GLU A 360 -0.93 8.56 0.04
C GLU A 360 -0.17 7.57 -0.85
N PRO A 361 0.57 8.03 -1.88
CA PRO A 361 1.12 7.16 -2.93
C PRO A 361 2.12 6.15 -2.38
N TYR A 362 2.84 6.47 -1.30
CA TYR A 362 3.79 5.56 -0.66
C TYR A 362 3.14 4.38 0.08
N ILE A 363 1.87 4.50 0.42
CA ILE A 363 1.08 3.43 1.05
C ILE A 363 0.37 2.64 -0.04
N GLN A 364 -0.32 3.36 -0.94
CA GLN A 364 -1.11 2.77 -2.01
C GLN A 364 -0.26 1.98 -3.01
N LEU A 365 0.97 2.41 -3.30
CA LEU A 365 1.87 1.81 -4.28
C LEU A 365 2.99 0.96 -3.66
N ALA A 366 2.85 0.59 -2.38
CA ALA A 366 3.76 -0.37 -1.76
C ALA A 366 3.59 -1.74 -2.40
N LEU A 367 4.69 -2.37 -2.84
CA LEU A 367 4.66 -3.64 -3.57
C LEU A 367 4.66 -4.85 -2.63
N TRP A 368 4.10 -5.99 -3.08
CA TRP A 368 4.13 -7.27 -2.34
C TRP A 368 5.56 -7.66 -1.94
N GLU A 369 6.48 -7.63 -2.89
CA GLU A 369 7.86 -8.07 -2.70
C GLU A 369 8.59 -7.16 -1.71
N GLU A 370 8.33 -5.85 -1.75
CA GLU A 370 8.93 -4.90 -0.82
C GLU A 370 8.47 -5.14 0.61
N LEU A 371 7.18 -5.41 0.81
CA LEU A 371 6.61 -5.72 2.11
C LEU A 371 7.09 -7.07 2.64
N GLN A 372 7.09 -8.11 1.80
CA GLN A 372 7.57 -9.45 2.13
C GLN A 372 9.01 -9.41 2.66
N ILE A 373 9.94 -8.88 1.86
CA ILE A 373 11.36 -8.88 2.25
C ILE A 373 11.59 -7.97 3.46
N THR A 374 10.84 -6.87 3.59
CA THR A 374 10.95 -6.00 4.77
C THR A 374 10.54 -6.75 6.03
N LEU A 375 9.38 -7.41 6.03
CA LEU A 375 8.93 -8.20 7.17
C LEU A 375 9.85 -9.37 7.49
N GLU A 376 10.42 -10.05 6.50
CA GLU A 376 11.40 -11.12 6.71
C GLU A 376 12.66 -10.63 7.44
N ARG A 377 13.18 -9.46 7.06
CA ARG A 377 14.33 -8.85 7.77
C ARG A 377 14.01 -8.51 9.20
N TYR A 378 12.80 -8.02 9.43
CA TYR A 378 12.33 -7.75 10.77
C TYR A 378 12.25 -9.06 11.56
N ARG A 379 11.64 -10.12 11.01
CA ARG A 379 11.47 -11.45 11.66
C ARG A 379 12.74 -12.02 12.31
N GLY A 380 13.93 -11.73 11.77
CA GLY A 380 15.21 -12.14 12.33
C GLY A 380 15.60 -11.47 13.67
N SER A 381 14.84 -10.49 14.18
CA SER A 381 15.24 -9.63 15.31
C SER A 381 14.51 -9.84 16.65
N GLY A 382 13.59 -10.80 16.79
CA GLY A 382 12.99 -11.13 18.12
C GLY A 382 11.75 -12.04 18.08
N PRO A 383 11.19 -12.45 19.25
CA PRO A 383 10.23 -13.56 19.34
C PRO A 383 8.73 -13.20 19.37
N VAL A 384 8.33 -11.93 19.46
CA VAL A 384 6.90 -11.56 19.60
C VAL A 384 6.52 -10.50 18.57
N TRP A 385 5.89 -10.94 17.48
CA TRP A 385 5.59 -10.09 16.32
C TRP A 385 4.12 -9.67 16.28
N ASN A 386 3.85 -8.41 16.64
CA ASN A 386 2.66 -7.75 16.12
C ASN A 386 3.00 -7.20 14.74
N VAL A 387 2.83 -8.05 13.71
CA VAL A 387 3.15 -7.70 12.31
C VAL A 387 2.38 -6.44 11.88
N GLY A 388 1.14 -6.29 12.36
CA GLY A 388 0.33 -5.11 12.07
C GLY A 388 0.98 -3.82 12.59
N TYR A 389 1.45 -3.81 13.84
CA TYR A 389 2.16 -2.67 14.43
C TYR A 389 3.42 -2.32 13.66
N VAL A 390 4.23 -3.32 13.28
CA VAL A 390 5.48 -3.13 12.53
C VAL A 390 5.20 -2.48 11.17
N LEU A 391 4.17 -2.94 10.46
CA LEU A 391 3.75 -2.33 9.20
C LEU A 391 3.31 -0.88 9.40
N CYS A 392 2.47 -0.60 10.40
CA CYS A 392 2.02 0.76 10.70
C CYS A 392 3.19 1.69 11.07
N ASP A 393 4.13 1.23 11.91
CA ASP A 393 5.34 1.98 12.27
C ASP A 393 6.22 2.27 11.04
N LEU A 394 6.41 1.28 10.17
CA LEU A 394 7.18 1.43 8.93
C LEU A 394 6.60 2.52 8.01
N PHE A 395 5.27 2.53 7.81
CA PHE A 395 4.61 3.56 7.03
C PHE A 395 4.61 4.92 7.74
N SER A 396 4.50 4.97 9.07
CA SER A 396 4.58 6.21 9.87
C SER A 396 5.94 6.92 9.75
N LYS A 397 7.01 6.15 9.55
CA LYS A 397 8.35 6.71 9.31
C LYS A 397 8.43 7.40 7.94
N ARG A 398 7.56 7.05 6.99
CA ARG A 398 7.63 7.53 5.60
C ARG A 398 6.59 8.59 5.23
N SER A 399 5.37 8.49 5.74
CA SER A 399 4.33 9.51 5.51
C SER A 399 4.14 10.35 6.77
N GLU A 400 4.30 11.67 6.64
CA GLU A 400 4.07 12.61 7.75
C GLU A 400 2.60 12.59 8.19
N THR A 401 1.67 12.42 7.24
CA THR A 401 0.24 12.27 7.49
C THR A 401 -0.03 11.04 8.36
N VAL A 402 0.58 9.90 8.00
CA VAL A 402 0.50 8.68 8.82
C VAL A 402 1.15 8.89 10.16
N ARG A 403 2.31 9.55 10.23
CA ARG A 403 3.01 9.83 11.50
C ARG A 403 2.17 10.65 12.47
N LYS A 404 1.50 11.69 11.98
CA LYS A 404 0.61 12.53 12.78
C LYS A 404 -0.57 11.72 13.33
N LYS A 405 -1.23 10.92 12.48
CA LYS A 405 -2.34 10.04 12.93
C LYS A 405 -1.86 8.92 13.85
N PHE A 406 -0.71 8.30 13.56
CA PHE A 406 -0.13 7.23 14.37
C PHE A 406 0.31 7.74 15.75
N GLY A 407 0.98 8.90 15.79
CA GLY A 407 1.36 9.57 17.03
C GLY A 407 0.14 9.98 17.88
N ALA A 408 -0.91 10.51 17.24
CA ALA A 408 -2.17 10.82 17.93
C ALA A 408 -2.83 9.54 18.48
N ALA A 409 -2.92 8.47 17.69
CA ALA A 409 -3.48 7.20 18.12
C ALA A 409 -2.69 6.56 19.27
N ASN A 410 -1.36 6.69 19.27
CA ASN A 410 -0.49 6.18 20.32
C ASN A 410 -0.61 7.02 21.61
N ASN A 411 -0.68 8.35 21.48
CA ASN A 411 -0.85 9.27 22.61
C ASN A 411 -2.24 9.16 23.26
N GLU A 412 -3.28 8.86 22.48
CA GLU A 412 -4.66 8.67 22.98
C GLU A 412 -4.90 7.29 23.62
N ARG A 413 -3.87 6.41 23.72
CA ARG A 413 -4.05 4.96 23.99
C ARG A 413 -5.10 4.30 23.09
N ARG A 414 -5.46 4.92 21.96
CA ARG A 414 -6.37 4.34 20.97
C ARG A 414 -5.69 3.22 20.22
N LEU A 415 -4.39 3.30 19.97
CA LEU A 415 -3.66 2.16 19.43
C LEU A 415 -3.66 1.02 20.45
N ASP A 416 -3.48 1.29 21.74
CA ASP A 416 -3.61 0.27 22.78
C ASP A 416 -5.06 -0.19 23.01
N SER A 417 -6.10 0.59 22.68
CA SER A 417 -7.50 0.16 22.78
C SER A 417 -7.98 -0.59 21.53
N PHE A 418 -7.47 -0.22 20.36
CA PHE A 418 -7.60 -0.94 19.09
C PHE A 418 -6.81 -2.25 19.16
N LEU A 419 -5.59 -2.21 19.72
CA LEU A 419 -4.74 -3.37 20.02
C LEU A 419 -5.16 -4.14 21.27
N SER A 420 -5.91 -3.57 22.22
CA SER A 420 -6.47 -4.32 23.36
C SER A 420 -7.76 -5.05 22.98
N LYS A 421 -8.56 -4.50 22.06
CA LYS A 421 -9.58 -5.27 21.33
C LYS A 421 -8.97 -6.47 20.58
N ILE A 422 -7.68 -6.38 20.23
CA ILE A 422 -6.87 -7.45 19.63
C ILE A 422 -6.19 -8.35 20.68
N LYS A 423 -6.07 -7.95 21.95
CA LYS A 423 -5.45 -8.80 22.99
C LYS A 423 -6.38 -9.85 23.59
N GLY A 424 -7.68 -9.82 23.28
CA GLY A 424 -8.65 -10.71 23.90
C GLY A 424 -8.80 -10.41 25.39
N THR A 425 -9.92 -9.79 25.74
CA THR A 425 -10.67 -10.26 26.91
C THR A 425 -11.37 -11.54 26.54
#